data_AF-A0A2I0WQD8-F1
#
_entry.id   AF-A0A2I0WQD8-F1
#
_cell.length_a   1.000
_cell.length_b   1.000
_cell.length_c   1.000
_cell.angle_alpha   90.00
_cell.angle_beta   90.00
_cell.angle_gamma   90.00
#
_symmetry.space_group_name_H-M   'P 1'
#
loop_
_entity.id
_entity.type
_entity.pdbx_description
1 polymer ?
#
loop_
_entity_poly.entity_id
_entity_poly.type
_entity_poly.pdbx_seq_one_letter_code
_entity_poly.pdbx_strand_id
1 'polypeptide(L)' 'MTHIFREGNACADWLAKLGCQCASFKEFEASNMPAFLRGLVKLDKLGLPYIRSG' A
#
# COMPACT_ATOMS: atom_id res chain seq x y z
N MET A 1 11.03 0.21 21.49
CA MET A 1 10.38 1.08 20.49
C MET A 1 10.92 0.69 19.13
N THR A 2 10.35 -0.34 18.54
CA THR A 2 10.82 -0.91 17.28
C THR A 2 10.37 0.04 16.18
N HIS A 3 11.31 0.73 15.52
CA HIS A 3 11.06 1.46 14.28
C HIS A 3 10.78 0.41 13.19
N ILE A 4 9.62 -0.22 13.26
CA ILE A 4 9.17 -1.18 12.24
C ILE A 4 9.13 -0.38 10.95
N PHE A 5 9.95 -0.79 10.00
CA PHE A 5 10.17 -0.19 8.68
C PHE A 5 8.89 0.45 8.14
N ARG A 6 8.78 1.79 8.25
CA ARG A 6 7.66 2.56 7.69
C ARG A 6 7.48 2.34 6.19
N GLU A 7 8.55 1.97 5.50
CA GLU A 7 8.55 1.68 4.07
C GLU A 7 7.90 0.33 3.71
N GLY A 8 7.95 -0.65 4.61
CA GLY A 8 7.32 -1.97 4.41
C GLY A 8 5.79 -1.91 4.48
N ASN A 9 5.22 -0.79 4.93
CA ASN A 9 3.78 -0.63 5.07
C ASN A 9 3.15 0.33 4.05
N ALA A 10 3.81 0.54 2.90
CA ALA A 10 3.32 1.43 1.84
C ALA A 10 1.89 1.05 1.37
N CYS A 11 1.54 -0.24 1.39
CA CYS A 11 0.18 -0.72 1.12
C CYS A 11 -0.83 -0.16 2.13
N ALA A 12 -0.54 -0.26 3.43
CA ALA A 12 -1.46 0.24 4.45
C ALA A 12 -1.53 1.77 4.47
N ASP A 13 -0.42 2.48 4.24
CA ASP A 13 -0.42 3.94 4.12
C ASP A 13 -1.29 4.41 2.94
N TRP A 14 -1.22 3.71 1.81
CA TRP A 14 -2.06 4.01 0.66
C TRP A 14 -3.53 3.71 0.95
N LEU A 15 -3.82 2.56 1.56
CA LEU A 15 -5.19 2.18 1.97
C LEU A 15 -5.76 3.14 3.01
N ALA A 16 -4.98 3.61 3.98
CA ALA A 16 -5.40 4.57 4.98
C ALA A 16 -5.72 5.94 4.36
N LYS A 17 -4.89 6.41 3.42
CA LYS A 17 -5.16 7.64 2.65
C LYS A 17 -6.42 7.51 1.80
N LEU A 18 -6.58 6.39 1.12
CA LEU A 18 -7.77 6.13 0.33
C LEU A 18 -9.03 6.06 1.22
N GLY A 19 -8.96 5.34 2.33
CA GLY A 19 -10.05 5.21 3.30
C GLY A 19 -10.46 6.56 3.89
N CYS A 20 -9.50 7.45 4.17
CA CYS A 20 -9.78 8.82 4.61
C CYS A 20 -10.57 9.65 3.58
N GLN A 21 -10.37 9.38 2.28
CA GLN A 21 -11.08 10.04 1.19
C GLN A 21 -12.40 9.34 0.80
N CYS A 22 -12.63 8.11 1.27
CA CYS A 22 -13.83 7.35 0.96
C CYS A 22 -14.90 7.59 2.01
N ALA A 23 -16.05 8.13 1.60
CA ALA A 23 -17.21 8.33 2.48
C ALA A 23 -17.96 7.02 2.83
N SER A 24 -17.58 5.90 2.20
CA SER A 24 -18.22 4.60 2.37
C SER A 24 -17.18 3.49 2.30
N PHE A 25 -17.52 2.32 2.87
CA PHE A 25 -16.68 1.14 2.82
C PHE A 25 -16.45 0.71 1.37
N LYS A 26 -15.19 0.47 1.01
CA LYS A 26 -14.79 0.05 -0.32
C LYS A 26 -13.82 -1.12 -0.23
N GLU A 27 -14.21 -2.22 -0.86
CA GLU A 27 -13.39 -3.42 -0.94
C GLU A 27 -12.81 -3.58 -2.35
N PHE A 28 -11.59 -4.10 -2.43
CA PHE A 28 -10.92 -4.39 -3.69
C PHE A 28 -10.59 -5.86 -3.75
N GLU A 29 -11.13 -6.54 -4.74
CA GLU A 29 -10.65 -7.87 -5.10
C GLU A 29 -9.38 -7.80 -5.94
N ALA A 30 -8.65 -8.93 -6.04
CA ALA A 30 -7.45 -9.03 -6.85
C ALA A 30 -7.66 -8.67 -8.33
N SER A 31 -8.90 -8.84 -8.83
CA SER A 31 -9.34 -8.50 -10.18
C SER A 31 -9.52 -6.98 -10.40
N ASN A 32 -9.93 -6.23 -9.37
CA ASN A 32 -10.25 -4.80 -9.43
C ASN A 32 -9.29 -3.93 -8.60
N MET A 33 -8.16 -4.51 -8.18
CA MET A 33 -7.18 -3.81 -7.37
C MET A 33 -6.45 -2.73 -8.21
N PRO A 34 -6.35 -1.50 -7.70
CA PRO A 34 -5.63 -0.41 -8.37
C PRO A 34 -4.20 -0.81 -8.72
N ALA A 35 -3.75 -0.46 -9.93
CA ALA A 35 -2.43 -0.84 -10.44
C ALA A 35 -1.29 -0.43 -9.50
N PHE A 36 -1.44 0.71 -8.82
CA PHE A 36 -0.50 1.18 -7.80
C PHE A 36 -0.41 0.21 -6.60
N LEU A 37 -1.54 -0.15 -5.99
CA LEU A 37 -1.58 -1.10 -4.88
C LEU A 37 -1.05 -2.48 -5.30
N ARG A 38 -1.38 -2.91 -6.53
CA ARG A 38 -0.85 -4.16 -7.10
C ARG A 38 0.68 -4.13 -7.26
N GLY A 39 1.24 -2.98 -7.64
CA GLY A 39 2.69 -2.76 -7.69
C GLY A 39 3.32 -2.87 -6.30
N LEU A 40 2.72 -2.21 -5.31
CA LEU A 40 3.17 -2.29 -3.92
C LEU A 40 3.15 -3.71 -3.36
N VAL A 41 2.05 -4.45 -3.55
CA VAL A 41 1.93 -5.86 -3.12
C VAL A 41 2.98 -6.75 -3.81
N LYS A 42 3.31 -6.48 -5.07
CA LYS A 42 4.37 -7.23 -5.77
C LYS A 42 5.75 -6.92 -5.22
N LEU A 43 6.05 -5.65 -4.93
CA LEU A 43 7.33 -5.24 -4.35
C LEU A 43 7.51 -5.80 -2.94
N ASP A 44 6.45 -5.76 -2.13
CA ASP A 44 6.40 -6.37 -0.79
C ASP A 44 6.68 -7.88 -0.85
N LYS A 45 6.00 -8.60 -1.74
CA LYS A 45 6.25 -10.04 -1.97
C LYS A 45 7.66 -10.36 -2.45
N LEU A 46 8.31 -9.43 -3.16
CA LEU A 46 9.68 -9.60 -3.66
C LEU A 46 10.73 -9.17 -2.64
N GLY A 47 10.34 -8.60 -1.49
CA GLY A 47 11.26 -8.08 -0.47
C GLY A 47 12.10 -6.89 -0.96
N LEU A 48 11.63 -6.18 -1.99
CA LEU A 48 12.37 -5.08 -2.60
C LEU A 48 12.09 -3.76 -1.85
N PRO A 49 13.11 -3.00 -1.44
CA PRO A 49 12.92 -1.72 -0.76
C PRO A 49 12.28 -0.68 -1.70
N TYR A 50 11.36 0.11 -1.16
CA TYR A 50 10.65 1.13 -1.92
C TYR A 50 11.52 2.39 -2.05
N ILE A 51 12.08 2.67 -3.23
CA ILE A 51 12.76 3.94 -3.49
C ILE A 51 11.71 5.02 -3.75
N ARG A 52 11.42 5.82 -2.73
CA ARG A 52 10.68 7.08 -2.91
C ARG A 52 11.71 8.16 -3.30
N SER A 53 11.94 8.37 -4.59
CA SER A 53 12.63 9.59 -5.04
C SER A 53 11.77 10.78 -4.58
N GLY A 54 12.39 11.64 -3.76
CA GLY A 54 11.77 12.80 -3.12
C GLY A 54 11.26 13.85 -4.10
#